data_AF-A0A2D9H9A4-F1
#
_entry.id   AF-A0A2D9H9A4-F1
#
_cell.length_a   1.000
_cell.length_b   1.000
_cell.length_c   1.000
_cell.angle_alpha   90.00
_cell.angle_beta   90.00
_cell.angle_gamma   90.00
#
_symmetry.space_group_name_H-M   'P 1'
#
loop_
_entity.id
_entity.type
_entity.pdbx_description
1 polymer ?
#
loop_
_entity_poly.entity_id
_entity_poly.type
_entity_poly.pdbx_seq_one_letter_code
_entity_poly.pdbx_strand_id
1 'polypeptide(L)'
;MRGFVVERDSNSSLRAASLILVALSNACAEPDPCVTTAEVDRPSFCVQPQHSEQYYIEQSMLYFNTMDTAEDRDLGPNYSEWVARWEWPPWLKLTAFGREHLVAGDLLLRRFPSTIPERDCRAFDTNPFGRCRVTFYYEAHGGLGCPIYEEFTFNEAGEMTFIEAWSDLDGKRPMDPEKDLWAEHGEVHRMSTKLPGLGNSDGAIDLDSPAMAAAENADPEVHDFVERALNYYDRWLAELEASGGDAMWVIGCGWDDADRNP
;
A
#
# COMPACT_ATOMS: atom_id res chain seq x y z
N MET A 1 9.08 -97.66 20.58
CA MET A 1 10.01 -97.06 19.59
C MET A 1 9.25 -96.82 18.30
N ARG A 2 9.35 -95.60 17.75
CA ARG A 2 8.89 -95.13 16.42
C ARG A 2 7.35 -95.13 16.24
N GLY A 3 6.70 -94.08 15.75
CA GLY A 3 7.14 -92.78 15.25
C GLY A 3 5.90 -91.97 14.84
N PHE A 4 6.01 -90.66 14.98
CA PHE A 4 5.08 -89.60 14.58
C PHE A 4 4.78 -89.58 13.07
N VAL A 5 3.57 -89.17 12.69
CA VAL A 5 3.35 -88.20 11.60
C VAL A 5 2.23 -87.25 12.05
N VAL A 6 2.53 -85.96 12.03
CA VAL A 6 1.61 -84.83 12.30
C VAL A 6 1.41 -84.11 10.97
N GLU A 7 0.17 -83.87 10.60
CA GLU A 7 -0.22 -83.00 9.49
C GLU A 7 -1.11 -81.89 10.08
N ARG A 8 -0.69 -80.63 9.93
CA ARG A 8 -1.41 -79.42 10.37
C ARG A 8 -1.61 -78.52 9.16
N ASP A 9 -2.85 -78.45 8.70
CA ASP A 9 -3.46 -77.32 8.00
C ASP A 9 -4.38 -76.61 8.99
N SER A 10 -4.83 -75.36 8.86
CA SER A 10 -4.40 -74.14 8.18
C SER A 10 -5.54 -73.14 8.51
N ASN A 11 -5.17 -71.88 8.77
CA ASN A 11 -6.02 -70.68 8.67
C ASN A 11 -7.23 -70.49 9.60
N SER A 12 -6.97 -69.79 10.71
CA SER A 12 -7.96 -68.96 11.41
C SER A 12 -7.78 -67.50 10.97
N SER A 13 -8.72 -66.95 10.20
CA SER A 13 -8.72 -65.55 9.76
C SER A 13 -9.29 -64.67 10.88
N LEU A 14 -8.42 -63.86 11.50
CA LEU A 14 -8.78 -62.77 12.41
C LEU A 14 -9.25 -61.56 11.59
N ARG A 15 -10.52 -61.19 11.74
CA ARG A 15 -11.05 -59.91 11.24
C ARG A 15 -10.60 -58.78 12.17
N ALA A 16 -9.68 -57.95 11.71
CA ALA A 16 -9.34 -56.69 12.35
C ALA A 16 -10.42 -55.65 12.06
N ALA A 17 -11.07 -55.14 13.11
CA ALA A 17 -11.96 -53.99 13.03
C ALA A 17 -11.11 -52.71 13.02
N SER A 18 -11.09 -52.00 11.90
CA SER A 18 -10.52 -50.65 11.80
C SER A 18 -11.54 -49.63 12.28
N LEU A 19 -11.27 -49.01 13.43
CA LEU A 19 -11.94 -47.79 13.88
C LEU A 19 -11.33 -46.60 13.13
N ILE A 20 -12.10 -46.02 12.22
CA ILE A 20 -11.77 -44.73 11.59
C ILE A 20 -12.16 -43.64 12.57
N LEU A 21 -11.17 -43.00 13.19
CA LEU A 21 -11.34 -41.80 13.99
C LEU A 21 -11.36 -40.59 13.04
N VAL A 22 -12.54 -40.04 12.76
CA VAL A 22 -12.67 -38.79 12.01
C VAL A 22 -12.43 -37.64 13.00
N ALA A 23 -11.20 -37.09 13.01
CA ALA A 23 -10.91 -35.84 13.68
C ALA A 23 -11.53 -34.70 12.86
N LEU A 24 -12.66 -34.17 13.31
CA LEU A 24 -13.22 -32.91 12.83
C LEU A 24 -12.34 -31.77 13.34
N SER A 25 -11.29 -31.46 12.59
CA SER A 25 -10.58 -30.19 12.72
C SER A 25 -11.50 -29.09 12.20
N ASN A 26 -12.32 -28.53 13.09
CA ASN A 26 -12.84 -27.18 12.90
C ASN A 26 -11.63 -26.25 12.95
N ALA A 27 -11.00 -26.02 11.79
CA ALA A 27 -10.15 -24.86 11.62
C ALA A 27 -11.03 -23.66 11.96
N CYS A 28 -10.75 -22.99 13.07
CA CYS A 28 -11.33 -21.69 13.36
C CYS A 28 -10.88 -20.78 12.21
N ALA A 29 -11.73 -20.62 11.20
CA ALA A 29 -11.52 -19.59 10.21
C ALA A 29 -11.46 -18.27 11.00
N GLU A 30 -10.40 -17.48 10.78
CA GLU A 30 -10.36 -16.15 11.35
C GLU A 30 -11.61 -15.39 10.89
N PRO A 31 -12.27 -14.66 11.80
CA PRO A 31 -13.45 -13.89 11.44
C PRO A 31 -13.10 -12.89 10.33
N ASP A 32 -14.02 -12.72 9.36
CA ASP A 32 -13.84 -11.76 8.27
C ASP A 32 -13.69 -10.34 8.84
N PRO A 33 -12.53 -9.68 8.65
CA PRO A 33 -12.27 -8.35 9.19
C PRO A 33 -13.26 -7.30 8.67
N CYS A 34 -13.91 -7.53 7.51
CA CYS A 34 -14.90 -6.63 6.95
C CYS A 34 -16.29 -6.78 7.59
N VAL A 35 -16.53 -7.88 8.31
CA VAL A 35 -17.80 -8.17 8.98
C VAL A 35 -17.72 -7.92 10.48
N THR A 36 -16.59 -8.22 11.11
CA THR A 36 -16.50 -8.28 12.59
C THR A 36 -15.89 -7.05 13.26
N THR A 37 -15.27 -6.15 12.50
CA THR A 37 -14.76 -4.88 13.04
C THR A 37 -15.89 -3.86 13.14
N ALA A 38 -15.84 -3.02 14.17
CA ALA A 38 -16.69 -1.83 14.21
C ALA A 38 -16.42 -1.02 12.93
N GLU A 39 -17.43 -0.31 12.42
CA GLU A 39 -17.28 0.48 11.20
C GLU A 39 -16.05 1.38 11.27
N VAL A 40 -15.75 1.93 12.45
CA VAL A 40 -14.62 2.82 12.72
C VAL A 40 -13.22 2.21 12.54
N ASP A 41 -13.10 0.89 12.56
CA ASP A 41 -11.82 0.16 12.63
C ASP A 41 -11.52 -0.61 11.34
N ARG A 42 -12.34 -0.42 10.30
CA ARG A 42 -12.26 -1.24 9.09
C ARG A 42 -10.99 -0.92 8.30
N PRO A 43 -10.29 -1.94 7.77
CA PRO A 43 -9.20 -1.72 6.85
C PRO A 43 -9.72 -1.32 5.47
N SER A 44 -8.92 -0.59 4.70
CA SER A 44 -9.29 -0.02 3.39
C SER A 44 -9.88 -1.03 2.39
N PHE A 45 -9.37 -2.26 2.37
CA PHE A 45 -9.82 -3.33 1.47
C PHE A 45 -11.26 -3.81 1.72
N CYS A 46 -11.89 -3.38 2.83
CA CYS A 46 -13.29 -3.66 3.11
C CYS A 46 -14.25 -2.74 2.37
N VAL A 47 -13.79 -1.59 1.88
CA VAL A 47 -14.59 -0.70 1.05
C VAL A 47 -14.72 -1.29 -0.35
N GLN A 48 -15.93 -1.24 -0.89
CA GLN A 48 -16.22 -1.64 -2.27
C GLN A 48 -16.29 -0.40 -3.16
N PRO A 49 -15.90 -0.48 -4.45
CA PRO A 49 -15.93 0.66 -5.34
C PRO A 49 -17.37 1.16 -5.52
N GLN A 50 -17.60 2.45 -5.25
CA GLN A 50 -18.91 3.11 -5.38
C GLN A 50 -19.03 3.93 -6.68
N HIS A 51 -17.90 4.15 -7.35
CA HIS A 51 -17.82 4.91 -8.60
C HIS A 51 -17.31 4.02 -9.74
N SER A 52 -17.43 4.51 -10.98
CA SER A 52 -16.93 3.77 -12.16
C SER A 52 -15.41 3.66 -12.16
N GLU A 53 -14.85 2.63 -12.80
CA GLU A 53 -13.42 2.51 -13.09
C GLU A 53 -12.81 3.81 -13.65
N GLN A 54 -13.49 4.42 -14.62
CA GLN A 54 -13.05 5.67 -15.25
C GLN A 54 -12.90 6.83 -14.24
N TYR A 55 -13.74 6.88 -13.21
CA TYR A 55 -13.65 7.89 -12.16
C TYR A 55 -12.35 7.75 -11.38
N TYR A 56 -12.02 6.52 -10.94
CA TYR A 56 -10.78 6.28 -10.19
C TYR A 56 -9.53 6.57 -11.03
N ILE A 57 -9.55 6.19 -12.32
CA ILE A 57 -8.47 6.55 -13.26
C ILE A 57 -8.33 8.07 -13.37
N GLU A 58 -9.43 8.80 -13.57
CA GLU A 58 -9.42 10.26 -13.71
C GLU A 58 -8.94 10.96 -12.43
N GLN A 59 -9.40 10.53 -11.25
CA GLN A 59 -8.95 11.11 -9.99
C GLN A 59 -7.45 10.86 -9.76
N SER A 60 -6.95 9.65 -10.02
CA SER A 60 -5.51 9.36 -9.93
C SER A 60 -4.68 10.16 -10.93
N MET A 61 -5.20 10.41 -12.15
CA MET A 61 -4.53 11.26 -13.13
C MET A 61 -4.51 12.74 -12.71
N LEU A 62 -5.61 13.24 -12.13
CA LEU A 62 -5.72 14.61 -11.61
C LEU A 62 -4.74 14.87 -10.47
N TYR A 63 -4.42 13.87 -9.64
CA TYR A 63 -3.36 13.98 -8.64
C TYR A 63 -2.02 14.37 -9.30
N PHE A 64 -1.61 13.73 -10.38
CA PHE A 64 -0.36 14.12 -11.06
C PHE A 64 -0.44 15.51 -11.71
N ASN A 65 -1.63 15.96 -12.12
CA ASN A 65 -1.81 17.34 -12.61
C ASN A 65 -1.50 18.38 -11.53
N THR A 66 -1.59 18.07 -10.24
CA THR A 66 -1.25 19.04 -9.19
C THR A 66 0.26 19.31 -9.12
N MET A 67 1.08 18.37 -9.61
CA MET A 67 2.54 18.42 -9.59
C MET A 67 3.16 18.70 -10.96
N ASP A 68 2.48 18.37 -12.06
CA ASP A 68 2.99 18.58 -13.42
C ASP A 68 2.96 20.08 -13.80
N THR A 69 4.11 20.64 -14.15
CA THR A 69 4.22 22.05 -14.55
C THR A 69 3.63 22.37 -15.92
N ALA A 70 3.33 21.35 -16.74
CA ALA A 70 2.69 21.52 -18.04
C ALA A 70 1.14 21.53 -17.99
N GLU A 71 0.55 21.18 -16.84
CA GLU A 71 -0.90 20.98 -16.69
C GLU A 71 -1.62 22.13 -15.99
N ASP A 72 -2.95 22.16 -16.11
CA ASP A 72 -3.82 23.16 -15.44
C ASP A 72 -3.79 22.99 -13.92
N ARG A 73 -3.80 24.11 -13.19
CA ARG A 73 -3.70 24.19 -11.73
C ARG A 73 -5.07 24.09 -11.04
N ASP A 74 -6.14 24.42 -11.75
CA ASP A 74 -7.47 24.50 -11.16
C ASP A 74 -8.20 23.14 -11.15
N LEU A 75 -7.58 22.13 -11.78
CA LEU A 75 -8.08 20.75 -11.83
C LEU A 75 -7.26 19.88 -10.87
N GLY A 76 -7.75 19.73 -9.65
CA GLY A 76 -7.21 18.81 -8.64
C GLY A 76 -8.13 17.61 -8.42
N PRO A 77 -7.59 16.52 -7.85
CA PRO A 77 -8.42 15.39 -7.45
C PRO A 77 -9.29 15.76 -6.24
N ASN A 78 -10.31 14.96 -6.00
CA ASN A 78 -11.18 15.07 -4.85
C ASN A 78 -10.52 14.43 -3.62
N TYR A 79 -9.70 15.18 -2.88
CA TYR A 79 -9.08 14.71 -1.64
C TYR A 79 -10.08 14.71 -0.46
N SER A 80 -9.95 13.76 0.48
CA SER A 80 -10.62 13.88 1.78
C SER A 80 -9.96 14.99 2.63
N GLU A 81 -10.57 15.37 3.75
CA GLU A 81 -9.98 16.37 4.66
C GLU A 81 -8.66 15.87 5.27
N TRP A 82 -8.63 14.59 5.67
CA TRP A 82 -7.51 13.94 6.37
C TRP A 82 -6.65 13.05 5.46
N VAL A 83 -6.59 13.37 4.17
CA VAL A 83 -5.76 12.62 3.22
C VAL A 83 -4.30 12.55 3.68
N ALA A 84 -3.68 11.38 3.57
CA ALA A 84 -2.26 11.20 3.88
C ALA A 84 -1.47 10.75 2.64
N ARG A 85 -0.21 11.18 2.53
CA ARG A 85 0.75 10.68 1.53
C ARG A 85 1.93 10.00 2.21
N TRP A 86 2.13 8.73 1.90
CA TRP A 86 3.17 7.88 2.44
C TRP A 86 4.09 7.37 1.33
N GLU A 87 5.35 7.80 1.35
CA GLU A 87 6.36 7.50 0.34
C GLU A 87 7.42 6.57 0.93
N TRP A 88 7.46 5.32 0.49
CA TRP A 88 8.38 4.33 1.05
C TRP A 88 9.85 4.66 0.77
N PRO A 89 10.79 4.20 1.61
CA PRO A 89 12.21 4.44 1.39
C PRO A 89 12.66 4.12 -0.06
N PRO A 90 13.51 4.97 -0.66
CA PRO A 90 14.37 5.96 -0.01
C PRO A 90 13.71 7.33 0.22
N TRP A 91 12.41 7.46 -0.04
CA TRP A 91 11.64 8.68 0.15
C TRP A 91 11.34 8.95 1.64
N LEU A 92 10.60 10.03 1.91
CA LEU A 92 10.52 10.65 3.23
C LEU A 92 9.42 10.07 4.15
N LYS A 93 8.80 8.95 3.76
CA LYS A 93 7.61 8.38 4.41
C LYS A 93 6.46 9.38 4.40
N LEU A 94 6.07 9.95 5.54
CA LEU A 94 4.92 10.85 5.60
C LEU A 94 5.27 12.23 5.02
N THR A 95 4.81 12.51 3.79
CA THR A 95 5.05 13.78 3.08
C THR A 95 3.82 14.66 2.94
N ALA A 96 2.69 14.19 3.47
CA ALA A 96 1.52 15.02 3.77
C ALA A 96 0.60 14.29 4.76
N PHE A 97 -0.02 15.06 5.66
CA PHE A 97 -1.14 14.60 6.48
C PHE A 97 -2.17 15.72 6.60
N GLY A 98 -3.33 15.55 5.96
CA GLY A 98 -4.34 16.57 5.76
C GLY A 98 -4.25 17.23 4.38
N ARG A 99 -5.41 17.61 3.83
CA ARG A 99 -5.58 18.21 2.50
C ARG A 99 -4.71 19.44 2.29
N GLU A 100 -4.61 20.31 3.30
CA GLU A 100 -3.82 21.54 3.21
C GLU A 100 -2.33 21.25 3.05
N HIS A 101 -1.80 20.28 3.81
CA HIS A 101 -0.40 19.86 3.69
C HIS A 101 -0.10 19.23 2.33
N LEU A 102 -1.02 18.41 1.81
CA LEU A 102 -0.87 17.78 0.51
C LEU A 102 -0.81 18.83 -0.61
N VAL A 103 -1.78 19.75 -0.65
CA VAL A 103 -1.82 20.84 -1.63
C VAL A 103 -0.59 21.75 -1.52
N ALA A 104 -0.16 22.08 -0.30
CA ALA A 104 1.04 22.90 -0.09
C ALA A 104 2.32 22.19 -0.58
N GLY A 105 2.43 20.88 -0.33
CA GLY A 105 3.53 20.03 -0.80
C GLY A 105 3.60 19.96 -2.32
N ASP A 106 2.47 19.73 -2.99
CA ASP A 106 2.39 19.66 -4.45
C ASP A 106 2.78 21.00 -5.11
N LEU A 107 2.37 22.12 -4.51
CA LEU A 107 2.78 23.46 -4.93
C LEU A 107 4.30 23.68 -4.79
N LEU A 108 4.91 23.12 -3.74
CA LEU A 108 6.37 23.18 -3.57
C LEU A 108 7.08 22.33 -4.62
N LEU A 109 6.60 21.11 -4.90
CA LEU A 109 7.18 20.24 -5.91
C LEU A 109 7.18 20.90 -7.29
N ARG A 110 6.10 21.60 -7.67
CA ARG A 110 6.06 22.39 -8.91
C ARG A 110 7.12 23.49 -8.99
N ARG A 111 7.63 23.99 -7.85
CA ARG A 111 8.70 25.00 -7.86
C ARG A 111 10.04 24.42 -8.32
N PHE A 112 10.19 23.10 -8.21
CA PHE A 112 11.27 22.29 -8.76
C PHE A 112 10.75 21.62 -10.04
N PRO A 113 10.69 22.36 -11.15
CA PRO A 113 9.83 22.05 -12.28
C PRO A 113 9.98 20.60 -12.72
N SER A 114 8.86 19.89 -12.59
CA SER A 114 8.69 18.54 -13.07
C SER A 114 7.63 18.52 -14.16
N THR A 115 7.85 17.69 -15.16
CA THR A 115 6.79 17.28 -16.10
C THR A 115 6.56 15.79 -15.95
N ILE A 116 5.33 15.35 -16.16
CA ILE A 116 4.93 13.95 -15.97
C ILE A 116 4.18 13.48 -17.21
N PRO A 117 4.82 13.47 -18.41
CA PRO A 117 4.15 13.12 -19.66
C PRO A 117 3.81 11.62 -19.77
N GLU A 118 4.50 10.77 -19.01
CA GLU A 118 4.31 9.33 -19.02
C GLU A 118 3.47 8.91 -17.81
N ARG A 119 2.22 8.49 -18.05
CA ARG A 119 1.30 8.04 -17.01
C ARG A 119 0.49 6.84 -17.50
N ASP A 120 0.56 5.72 -16.80
CA ASP A 120 -0.35 4.57 -16.94
C ASP A 120 -1.09 4.42 -15.61
N CYS A 121 -2.36 4.83 -15.57
CA CYS A 121 -3.22 4.71 -14.40
C CYS A 121 -4.36 3.74 -14.69
N ARG A 122 -4.67 2.88 -13.71
CA ARG A 122 -5.72 1.85 -13.81
C ARG A 122 -6.60 1.83 -12.58
N ALA A 123 -7.83 1.37 -12.78
CA ALA A 123 -8.78 1.10 -11.72
C ALA A 123 -8.77 -0.38 -11.33
N PHE A 124 -9.14 -0.67 -10.08
CA PHE A 124 -9.18 -2.01 -9.49
C PHE A 124 -10.44 -2.20 -8.65
N ASP A 125 -10.88 -3.44 -8.49
CA ASP A 125 -12.09 -3.79 -7.73
C ASP A 125 -11.88 -3.80 -6.20
N THR A 126 -10.62 -3.77 -5.75
CA THR A 126 -10.24 -3.77 -4.33
C THR A 126 -9.36 -2.58 -4.04
N ASN A 127 -9.63 -1.89 -2.93
CA ASN A 127 -8.84 -0.76 -2.47
C ASN A 127 -7.37 -1.17 -2.23
N PRO A 128 -6.37 -0.39 -2.68
CA PRO A 128 -6.48 0.90 -3.38
C PRO A 128 -7.09 0.78 -4.80
N PHE A 129 -8.14 1.57 -5.07
CA PHE A 129 -8.90 1.49 -6.34
C PHE A 129 -8.20 2.14 -7.52
N GLY A 130 -7.25 3.04 -7.30
CA GLY A 130 -6.44 3.63 -8.36
C GLY A 130 -4.98 3.25 -8.17
N ARG A 131 -4.29 2.85 -9.23
CA ARG A 131 -2.84 2.61 -9.18
C ARG A 131 -2.21 3.12 -10.46
N CYS A 132 -1.04 3.74 -10.35
CA CYS A 132 -0.38 4.40 -11.44
C CYS A 132 1.11 4.08 -11.49
N ARG A 133 1.62 3.98 -12.71
CA ARG A 133 3.04 4.00 -13.02
C ARG A 133 3.32 5.26 -13.82
N VAL A 134 4.19 6.11 -13.30
CA VAL A 134 4.49 7.42 -13.89
C VAL A 134 5.99 7.68 -13.93
N THR A 135 6.42 8.58 -14.81
CA THR A 135 7.80 9.08 -14.82
C THR A 135 7.80 10.59 -14.61
N PHE A 136 8.38 11.05 -13.51
CA PHE A 136 8.62 12.47 -13.25
C PHE A 136 9.94 12.89 -13.89
N TYR A 137 9.93 13.92 -14.74
CA TYR A 137 11.14 14.50 -15.32
C TYR A 137 11.46 15.81 -14.63
N TYR A 138 12.57 15.89 -13.91
CA TYR A 138 12.96 17.07 -13.15
C TYR A 138 13.96 17.94 -13.91
N GLU A 139 13.57 19.15 -14.32
CA GLU A 139 14.49 20.05 -15.05
C GLU A 139 15.69 20.45 -14.20
N ALA A 140 15.49 20.61 -12.89
CA ALA A 140 16.56 20.92 -11.94
C ALA A 140 17.64 19.82 -11.88
N HIS A 141 17.32 18.61 -12.33
CA HIS A 141 18.22 17.47 -12.43
C HIS A 141 18.52 17.12 -13.89
N GLY A 142 18.63 18.12 -14.78
CA GLY A 142 19.02 17.90 -16.18
C GLY A 142 17.93 17.23 -17.04
N GLY A 143 16.68 17.22 -16.57
CA GLY A 143 15.58 16.54 -17.25
C GLY A 143 15.63 15.02 -17.12
N LEU A 144 16.27 14.50 -16.07
CA LEU A 144 16.30 13.07 -15.80
C LEU A 144 14.93 12.57 -15.33
N GLY A 145 14.55 11.39 -15.81
CA GLY A 145 13.31 10.71 -15.46
C GLY A 145 13.43 9.94 -14.14
N CYS A 146 12.39 10.01 -13.32
CA CYS A 146 12.26 9.33 -12.04
C CYS A 146 10.99 8.47 -12.07
N PRO A 147 11.11 7.14 -12.25
CA PRO A 147 9.95 6.26 -12.36
C PRO A 147 9.37 6.00 -10.96
N ILE A 148 8.06 6.23 -10.80
CA ILE A 148 7.32 6.12 -9.54
C ILE A 148 6.08 5.23 -9.74
N TYR A 149 5.83 4.37 -8.77
CA TYR A 149 4.60 3.60 -8.64
C TYR A 149 3.79 4.18 -7.49
N GLU A 150 2.55 4.58 -7.74
CA GLU A 150 1.66 5.14 -6.71
C GLU A 150 0.30 4.44 -6.68
N GLU A 151 -0.24 4.30 -5.48
CA GLU A 151 -1.55 3.72 -5.20
C GLU A 151 -2.45 4.72 -4.45
N PHE A 152 -3.74 4.70 -4.74
CA PHE A 152 -4.73 5.66 -4.28
C PHE A 152 -5.91 4.94 -3.63
N THR A 153 -6.05 5.10 -2.32
CA THR A 153 -7.19 4.61 -1.55
C THR A 153 -8.30 5.66 -1.57
N PHE A 154 -9.55 5.20 -1.71
CA PHE A 154 -10.73 6.07 -1.69
C PHE A 154 -11.77 5.60 -0.67
N ASN A 155 -12.52 6.56 -0.13
CA ASN A 155 -13.72 6.29 0.68
C ASN A 155 -14.96 6.04 -0.21
N GLU A 156 -16.11 5.78 0.42
CA GLU A 156 -17.38 5.53 -0.28
C GLU A 156 -17.89 6.75 -1.06
N ALA A 157 -17.55 7.96 -0.63
CA ALA A 157 -17.86 9.20 -1.36
C ALA A 157 -16.99 9.39 -2.62
N GLY A 158 -15.95 8.57 -2.81
CA GLY A 158 -14.99 8.70 -3.90
C GLY A 158 -13.92 9.76 -3.65
N GLU A 159 -13.73 10.18 -2.41
CA GLU A 159 -12.61 11.05 -2.03
C GLU A 159 -11.35 10.20 -1.83
N MET A 160 -10.21 10.71 -2.28
CA MET A 160 -8.90 10.12 -2.08
C MET A 160 -8.46 10.35 -0.63
N THR A 161 -8.22 9.26 0.11
CA THR A 161 -7.95 9.28 1.56
C THR A 161 -6.52 8.89 1.91
N PHE A 162 -5.87 8.10 1.05
CA PHE A 162 -4.50 7.69 1.26
C PHE A 162 -3.79 7.53 -0.08
N ILE A 163 -2.58 8.09 -0.17
CA ILE A 163 -1.68 7.99 -1.31
C ILE A 163 -0.44 7.27 -0.84
N GLU A 164 -0.06 6.21 -1.54
CA GLU A 164 1.10 5.40 -1.20
C GLU A 164 2.04 5.31 -2.39
N ALA A 165 3.32 5.63 -2.21
CA ALA A 165 4.28 5.76 -3.31
C ALA A 165 5.57 4.96 -3.09
N TRP A 166 6.11 4.42 -4.18
CA TRP A 166 7.37 3.70 -4.24
C TRP A 166 8.15 4.12 -5.47
N SER A 167 9.48 3.99 -5.43
CA SER A 167 10.26 3.97 -6.67
C SER A 167 9.83 2.78 -7.53
N ASP A 168 9.52 3.01 -8.81
CA ASP A 168 9.21 1.95 -9.77
C ASP A 168 10.49 1.34 -10.36
N LEU A 169 11.32 0.79 -9.47
CA LEU A 169 12.62 0.21 -9.75
C LEU A 169 12.74 -1.20 -9.14
N ASP A 170 13.67 -1.99 -9.69
CA ASP A 170 14.00 -3.32 -9.17
C ASP A 170 14.43 -3.25 -7.70
N GLY A 171 13.82 -4.09 -6.87
CA GLY A 171 14.09 -4.15 -5.43
C GLY A 171 13.50 -3.01 -4.60
N LYS A 172 12.74 -2.08 -5.21
CA LYS A 172 12.09 -0.96 -4.49
C LYS A 172 10.57 -0.96 -4.59
N ARG A 173 10.02 -1.60 -5.63
CA ARG A 173 8.59 -1.88 -5.74
C ARG A 173 8.09 -2.76 -4.60
N PRO A 174 6.81 -2.66 -4.23
CA PRO A 174 6.20 -3.51 -3.21
C PRO A 174 5.86 -4.92 -3.73
N MET A 175 6.12 -5.19 -5.02
CA MET A 175 5.79 -6.43 -5.71
C MET A 175 6.86 -6.85 -6.73
N ASP A 176 6.80 -8.13 -7.14
CA ASP A 176 7.57 -8.67 -8.26
C ASP A 176 6.81 -8.42 -9.58
N PRO A 177 7.29 -7.52 -10.46
CA PRO A 177 6.54 -7.10 -11.64
C PRO A 177 6.38 -8.20 -12.69
N GLU A 178 7.21 -9.25 -12.66
CA GLU A 178 7.10 -10.39 -13.59
C GLU A 178 5.90 -11.27 -13.25
N LYS A 179 5.44 -11.21 -11.99
CA LYS A 179 4.31 -12.00 -11.49
C LYS A 179 3.06 -11.16 -11.28
N ASP A 180 3.25 -9.91 -10.87
CA ASP A 180 2.19 -9.02 -10.44
C ASP A 180 2.57 -7.57 -10.70
N LEU A 181 2.38 -7.12 -11.94
CA LEU A 181 2.80 -5.79 -12.38
C LEU A 181 2.10 -4.65 -11.62
N TRP A 182 0.92 -4.93 -11.06
CA TRP A 182 0.03 -3.96 -10.43
C TRP A 182 -0.20 -4.21 -8.95
N ALA A 183 0.58 -5.10 -8.33
CA ALA A 183 0.48 -5.41 -6.91
C ALA A 183 -0.93 -5.89 -6.48
N GLU A 184 -1.66 -6.63 -7.31
CA GLU A 184 -3.02 -7.11 -7.00
C GLU A 184 -3.06 -8.20 -5.93
N HIS A 185 -1.96 -8.92 -5.70
CA HIS A 185 -1.93 -9.96 -4.67
C HIS A 185 -2.04 -9.39 -3.25
N GLY A 186 -2.67 -10.16 -2.36
CA GLY A 186 -2.91 -9.76 -0.97
C GLY A 186 -1.66 -9.74 -0.07
N GLU A 187 -0.51 -10.21 -0.53
CA GLU A 187 0.75 -10.22 0.24
C GLU A 187 1.57 -8.93 0.10
N VAL A 188 1.09 -7.98 -0.68
CA VAL A 188 1.78 -6.70 -0.89
C VAL A 188 1.72 -5.90 0.40
N HIS A 189 2.90 -5.50 0.87
CA HIS A 189 3.07 -4.75 2.11
C HIS A 189 2.64 -3.30 1.93
N ARG A 190 1.46 -2.95 2.47
CA ARG A 190 0.85 -1.63 2.37
C ARG A 190 0.59 -1.02 3.74
N MET A 191 0.82 0.27 3.86
CA MET A 191 0.35 1.08 4.97
C MET A 191 -1.17 1.26 4.91
N SER A 192 -1.73 1.44 3.71
CA SER A 192 -3.17 1.64 3.49
C SER A 192 -4.05 0.48 4.01
N THR A 193 -3.51 -0.75 4.11
CA THR A 193 -4.24 -1.90 4.67
C THR A 193 -4.08 -2.07 6.18
N LYS A 194 -3.16 -1.31 6.79
CA LYS A 194 -2.82 -1.39 8.23
C LYS A 194 -3.49 -0.30 9.05
N LEU A 195 -3.72 0.86 8.46
CA LEU A 195 -4.29 2.02 9.16
C LEU A 195 -5.80 1.83 9.39
N PRO A 196 -6.25 1.80 10.65
CA PRO A 196 -7.68 1.83 10.97
C PRO A 196 -8.33 3.11 10.42
N GLY A 197 -9.61 3.00 10.06
CA GLY A 197 -10.42 4.13 9.62
C GLY A 197 -10.51 4.31 8.11
N LEU A 198 -9.50 3.85 7.36
CA LEU A 198 -9.51 3.94 5.89
C LEU A 198 -10.60 3.07 5.24
N GLY A 199 -11.11 2.06 5.94
CA GLY A 199 -12.18 1.18 5.49
C GLY A 199 -13.60 1.67 5.80
N ASN A 200 -13.74 2.87 6.35
CA ASN A 200 -15.02 3.41 6.78
C ASN A 200 -15.66 4.23 5.65
N SER A 201 -16.91 4.64 5.84
CA SER A 201 -17.65 5.44 4.84
C SER A 201 -16.98 6.79 4.52
N ASP A 202 -16.31 7.41 5.50
CA ASP A 202 -15.55 8.65 5.34
C ASP A 202 -14.04 8.45 5.09
N GLY A 203 -13.51 7.25 5.34
CA GLY A 203 -12.09 6.94 5.23
C GLY A 203 -11.19 7.82 6.11
N ALA A 204 -11.70 8.29 7.26
CA ALA A 204 -10.98 9.22 8.13
C ALA A 204 -9.94 8.49 8.99
N ILE A 205 -8.73 9.07 9.07
CA ILE A 205 -7.65 8.59 9.94
C ILE A 205 -7.74 9.33 11.28
N ASP A 206 -8.47 8.75 12.24
CA ASP A 206 -8.56 9.28 13.61
C ASP A 206 -7.40 8.75 14.47
N LEU A 207 -6.40 9.60 14.67
CA LEU A 207 -5.19 9.29 15.45
C LEU A 207 -5.48 9.05 16.94
N ASP A 208 -6.57 9.61 17.48
CA ASP A 208 -6.93 9.51 18.90
C ASP A 208 -7.90 8.34 19.15
N SER A 209 -8.30 7.61 18.11
CA SER A 209 -9.24 6.51 18.22
C SER A 209 -8.67 5.33 19.02
N PRO A 210 -9.50 4.59 19.78
CA PRO A 210 -9.06 3.37 20.46
C PRO A 210 -8.46 2.32 19.51
N ALA A 211 -8.89 2.28 18.26
CA ALA A 211 -8.38 1.34 17.27
C ALA A 211 -7.03 1.75 16.71
N MET A 212 -6.79 3.05 16.46
CA MET A 212 -5.45 3.51 16.11
C MET A 212 -4.47 3.20 17.24
N ALA A 213 -4.84 3.47 18.50
CA ALA A 213 -4.01 3.12 19.65
C ALA A 213 -3.74 1.60 19.74
N ALA A 214 -4.73 0.76 19.42
CA ALA A 214 -4.53 -0.69 19.39
C ALA A 214 -3.60 -1.13 18.24
N ALA A 215 -3.76 -0.55 17.05
CA ALA A 215 -2.93 -0.83 15.88
C ALA A 215 -1.48 -0.37 16.08
N GLU A 216 -1.28 0.82 16.67
CA GLU A 216 0.03 1.33 17.07
C GLU A 216 0.76 0.39 18.03
N ASN A 217 0.05 -0.14 19.03
CA ASN A 217 0.64 -1.09 19.99
C ASN A 217 0.99 -2.44 19.34
N ALA A 218 0.35 -2.79 18.23
CA ALA A 218 0.51 -4.09 17.56
C ALA A 218 1.52 -4.05 16.40
N ASP A 219 1.62 -2.92 15.69
CA ASP A 219 2.41 -2.77 14.48
C ASP A 219 3.36 -1.55 14.58
N PRO A 220 4.69 -1.75 14.59
CA PRO A 220 5.65 -0.66 14.70
C PRO A 220 5.63 0.31 13.50
N GLU A 221 5.13 -0.09 12.34
CA GLU A 221 5.00 0.81 11.19
C GLU A 221 3.78 1.73 11.35
N VAL A 222 2.69 1.23 11.92
CA VAL A 222 1.55 2.08 12.31
C VAL A 222 1.99 3.07 13.39
N HIS A 223 2.78 2.61 14.36
CA HIS A 223 3.40 3.51 15.35
C HIS A 223 4.26 4.60 14.70
N ASP A 224 5.14 4.26 13.75
CA ASP A 224 5.95 5.26 13.02
C ASP A 224 5.07 6.24 12.22
N PHE A 225 3.97 5.76 11.61
CA PHE A 225 2.99 6.64 10.97
C PHE A 225 2.37 7.62 11.96
N VAL A 226 1.89 7.16 13.13
CA VAL A 226 1.27 8.00 14.16
C VAL A 226 2.26 9.01 14.73
N GLU A 227 3.49 8.59 15.05
CA GLU A 227 4.54 9.49 15.54
C GLU A 227 4.83 10.61 14.54
N ARG A 228 4.85 10.29 13.24
CA ARG A 228 5.04 11.26 12.15
C ARG A 228 3.84 12.17 12.00
N ALA A 229 2.62 11.65 12.04
CA ALA A 229 1.42 12.46 11.89
C ALA A 229 1.28 13.49 13.02
N LEU A 230 1.56 13.08 14.27
CA LEU A 230 1.52 13.96 15.44
C LEU A 230 2.66 15.00 15.48
N ASN A 231 3.80 14.71 14.86
CA ASN A 231 5.01 15.55 14.89
C ASN A 231 5.51 15.88 13.48
N TYR A 232 4.58 16.19 12.57
CA TYR A 232 4.80 16.20 11.12
C TYR A 232 6.07 16.93 10.68
N TYR A 233 6.22 18.22 10.98
CA TYR A 233 7.36 19.00 10.51
C TYR A 233 8.70 18.52 11.09
N ASP A 234 8.73 18.17 12.38
CA ASP A 234 9.96 17.72 13.05
C ASP A 234 10.43 16.39 12.45
N ARG A 235 9.50 15.45 12.23
CA ARG A 235 9.82 14.14 11.66
C ARG A 235 10.14 14.22 10.18
N TRP A 236 9.43 15.04 9.41
CA TRP A 236 9.71 15.27 8.00
C TRP A 236 11.11 15.88 7.81
N LEU A 237 11.47 16.90 8.60
CA LEU A 237 12.80 17.52 8.55
C LEU A 237 13.90 16.54 8.94
N ALA A 238 13.68 15.75 10.00
CA ALA A 238 14.64 14.74 10.44
C ALA A 238 14.87 13.65 9.37
N GLU A 239 13.80 13.20 8.69
CA GLU A 239 13.90 12.24 7.58
C GLU A 239 14.63 12.86 6.38
N LEU A 240 14.32 14.11 6.02
CA LEU A 240 15.01 14.82 4.95
C LEU A 240 16.51 14.95 5.22
N GLU A 241 16.90 15.30 6.45
CA GLU A 241 18.31 15.34 6.87
C GLU A 241 18.95 13.96 6.80
N ALA A 242 18.27 12.93 7.32
CA ALA A 242 18.76 11.55 7.32
C ALA A 242 18.90 10.95 5.91
N SER A 243 18.05 11.37 4.97
CA SER A 243 18.08 10.95 3.57
C SER A 243 19.33 11.42 2.83
N GLY A 244 20.07 12.39 3.39
CA GLY A 244 21.27 12.97 2.77
C GLY A 244 20.96 13.94 1.63
N GLY A 245 19.76 14.53 1.61
CA GLY A 245 19.32 15.48 0.58
C GLY A 245 19.25 14.82 -0.80
N ASP A 246 20.13 15.21 -1.71
CA ASP A 246 20.16 14.70 -3.10
C ASP A 246 20.34 13.19 -3.21
N ALA A 247 20.87 12.53 -2.17
CA ALA A 247 21.03 11.08 -2.17
C ALA A 247 19.68 10.32 -2.29
N MET A 248 18.57 10.87 -1.77
CA MET A 248 17.26 10.24 -1.93
C MET A 248 16.83 10.17 -3.39
N TRP A 249 17.10 11.23 -4.16
CA TRP A 249 16.79 11.30 -5.59
C TRP A 249 17.61 10.29 -6.38
N VAL A 250 18.89 10.16 -6.07
CA VAL A 250 19.81 9.25 -6.75
C VAL A 250 19.38 7.81 -6.52
N ILE A 251 19.13 7.45 -5.27
CA ILE A 251 18.73 6.10 -4.90
C ILE A 251 17.30 5.82 -5.39
N GLY A 252 16.41 6.80 -5.31
CA GLY A 252 14.98 6.63 -5.58
C GLY A 252 14.63 6.69 -7.05
N CYS A 253 15.35 7.47 -7.84
CA CYS A 253 15.18 7.54 -9.29
C CYS A 253 16.13 6.61 -10.06
N GLY A 254 17.10 6.01 -9.37
CA GLY A 254 18.09 5.12 -9.99
C GLY A 254 19.07 5.85 -10.89
N TRP A 255 19.37 7.12 -10.58
CA TRP A 255 20.36 7.92 -11.31
C TRP A 255 21.77 7.55 -10.86
N ASP A 256 22.71 7.60 -11.78
CA ASP A 256 24.13 7.42 -11.47
C ASP A 256 24.84 8.77 -11.26
N ASP A 257 26.02 8.74 -10.63
CA ASP A 257 26.83 9.96 -10.44
C ASP A 257 27.21 10.66 -11.74
N ALA A 258 27.26 9.91 -12.85
CA ALA A 258 27.49 10.45 -14.19
C ALA A 258 26.32 11.31 -14.69
N ASP A 259 25.10 11.04 -14.24
CA ASP A 259 23.89 11.73 -14.70
C ASP A 259 23.73 13.10 -14.02
N ARG A 260 24.40 13.33 -12.88
CA ARG A 260 24.32 14.57 -12.10
C ARG A 260 25.18 15.73 -12.62
N ASN A 261 26.05 15.49 -13.61
CA ASN A 261 27.03 16.47 -14.08
C ASN A 261 27.02 16.59 -15.63
N PRO A 262 25.90 17.00 -16.25
CA PRO A 262 25.78 17.17 -17.70
C PRO A 262 26.63 18.32 -18.27
#